data_AF-A0A2A2DHE5-F1
#
_entry.id   AF-A0A2A2DHE5-F1
#
_cell.length_a   1.000
_cell.length_b   1.000
_cell.length_c   1.000
_cell.angle_alpha   90.00
_cell.angle_beta   90.00
_cell.angle_gamma   90.00
#
_symmetry.space_group_name_H-M   'P 1'
#
loop_
_entity.id
_entity.type
_entity.pdbx_description
1 polymer ?
#
loop_
_entity_poly.entity_id
_entity_poly.type
_entity_poly.pdbx_seq_one_letter_code
_entity_poly.pdbx_strand_id
1 'polypeptide(L)' 'MATRLTMPVLAIGGEKSFGSNEAIVMRNAADKVTEVVIPGAGHWLMEEAPTQTIRAIRDFIAQ' A
#
# COMPACT_ATOMS: atom_id res chain seq x y z
N MET A 1 -23.31 6.76 -7.62
CA MET A 1 -21.86 6.96 -7.48
C MET A 1 -21.44 6.33 -6.16
N ALA A 2 -20.38 5.52 -6.13
CA ALA A 2 -19.87 4.99 -4.86
C ALA A 2 -19.21 6.13 -4.07
N THR A 3 -19.48 6.20 -2.78
CA THR A 3 -18.83 7.16 -1.87
C THR A 3 -17.34 6.81 -1.76
N ARG A 4 -16.46 7.74 -2.11
CA ARG A 4 -15.00 7.56 -2.06
C ARG A 4 -14.46 7.80 -0.65
N LEU A 5 -13.33 7.17 -0.34
CA LEU A 5 -12.57 7.41 0.89
C LEU A 5 -11.81 8.75 0.77
N THR A 6 -12.09 9.68 1.69
CA THR A 6 -11.54 11.05 1.68
C THR A 6 -10.36 11.26 2.63
N MET A 7 -10.13 10.31 3.55
CA MET A 7 -8.93 10.24 4.38
C MET A 7 -7.72 9.73 3.57
N PRO A 8 -6.48 9.96 4.04
CA PRO A 8 -5.31 9.33 3.46
C PRO A 8 -5.41 7.79 3.49
N VAL A 9 -4.97 7.13 2.41
CA VAL A 9 -4.89 5.66 2.29
C VAL A 9 -3.48 5.27 1.85
N LEU A 10 -2.90 4.29 2.53
CA LEU A 10 -1.65 3.65 2.12
C LEU A 10 -1.96 2.35 1.39
N ALA A 11 -1.52 2.26 0.13
CA ALA A 11 -1.64 1.08 -0.71
C ALA A 11 -0.26 0.43 -0.86
N ILE A 12 -0.06 -0.75 -0.25
CA ILE A 12 1.22 -1.46 -0.24
C ILE A 12 1.11 -2.77 -1.04
N GLY A 13 1.87 -2.89 -2.13
CA GLY A 13 1.97 -4.12 -2.91
C GLY A 13 3.34 -4.79 -2.78
N GLY A 14 3.40 -6.12 -2.81
CA GLY A 14 4.67 -6.85 -2.95
C GLY A 14 5.10 -6.89 -4.42
N GLU A 15 6.38 -6.61 -4.70
CA GLU A 15 6.96 -6.60 -6.06
C GLU A 15 6.69 -7.90 -6.84
N LYS A 16 6.74 -9.05 -6.17
CA LYS A 16 6.51 -10.38 -6.76
C LYS A 16 5.05 -10.81 -6.74
N SER A 17 4.15 -9.91 -6.36
CA SER A 17 2.71 -10.13 -6.32
C SER A 17 2.01 -8.98 -7.03
N PHE A 18 1.18 -8.22 -6.31
CA PHE A 18 0.33 -7.20 -6.91
C PHE A 18 1.07 -5.89 -7.24
N GLY A 19 2.27 -5.67 -6.70
CA GLY A 19 3.12 -4.52 -7.01
C GLY A 19 2.36 -3.18 -7.02
N SER A 20 2.62 -2.34 -8.03
CA SER A 20 1.93 -1.05 -8.21
C SER A 20 0.43 -1.17 -8.50
N ASN A 21 -0.08 -2.36 -8.89
CA ASN A 21 -1.51 -2.51 -9.15
C ASN A 21 -2.35 -2.25 -7.91
N GLU A 22 -1.85 -2.54 -6.71
CA GLU A 22 -2.54 -2.25 -5.44
C GLU A 22 -2.95 -0.78 -5.34
N ALA A 23 -2.04 0.13 -5.68
CA ALA A 23 -2.37 1.55 -5.67
C ALA A 23 -3.26 1.96 -6.85
N ILE A 24 -3.14 1.30 -8.01
CA ILE A 24 -4.01 1.57 -9.18
C ILE A 24 -5.47 1.26 -8.84
N VAL A 25 -5.77 0.08 -8.29
CA VAL A 25 -7.15 -0.24 -7.87
C VAL A 25 -7.60 0.66 -6.72
N MET A 26 -6.74 0.99 -5.76
CA MET A 26 -7.12 1.85 -4.64
C MET A 26 -7.53 3.26 -5.09
N ARG A 27 -6.93 3.80 -6.17
CA ARG A 27 -7.31 5.09 -6.74
C ARG A 27 -8.71 5.10 -7.39
N ASN A 28 -9.33 3.95 -7.62
CA ASN A 28 -10.76 3.89 -7.98
C ASN A 28 -11.68 4.12 -6.78
N ALA A 29 -11.19 3.90 -5.55
CA ALA A 29 -11.99 3.93 -4.32
C ALA A 29 -11.62 5.07 -3.34
N ALA A 30 -10.43 5.69 -3.46
CA ALA A 30 -9.96 6.74 -2.55
C ALA A 30 -9.36 7.94 -3.30
N ASP A 31 -9.43 9.12 -2.68
CA ASP A 31 -8.92 10.37 -3.26
C ASP A 31 -7.44 10.61 -2.97
N LYS A 32 -6.94 10.09 -1.85
CA LYS A 32 -5.59 10.38 -1.32
C LYS A 32 -4.81 9.08 -1.11
N VAL A 33 -4.28 8.52 -2.19
CA VAL A 33 -3.54 7.24 -2.15
C VAL A 33 -2.03 7.49 -2.14
N THR A 34 -1.36 7.00 -1.10
CA THR A 34 0.10 6.83 -1.07
C THR A 34 0.44 5.43 -1.52
N GLU A 35 1.34 5.30 -2.49
CA GLU A 35 1.77 4.02 -3.04
C GLU A 35 3.12 3.59 -2.45
N VAL A 36 3.23 2.32 -2.09
CA VAL A 36 4.48 1.66 -1.75
C VAL A 36 4.54 0.29 -2.41
N VAL A 37 5.68 -0.04 -3.02
CA VAL A 37 5.97 -1.40 -3.48
C VAL A 37 7.14 -1.94 -2.66
N ILE A 38 6.98 -3.10 -2.05
CA ILE A 38 8.01 -3.75 -1.23
C ILE A 38 8.84 -4.68 -2.12
N PRO A 39 10.14 -4.36 -2.36
CA PRO A 39 10.99 -5.18 -3.21
C PRO A 39 11.18 -6.59 -2.65
N GLY A 40 11.21 -7.57 -3.54
CA GLY A 40 11.47 -8.96 -3.20
C GLY A 40 10.32 -9.73 -2.53
N ALA A 41 9.27 -9.05 -2.06
CA ALA A 41 8.13 -9.63 -1.35
C ALA A 41 6.96 -9.98 -2.30
N GLY A 42 6.24 -11.04 -1.95
CA GLY A 42 5.02 -11.54 -2.57
C GLY A 42 3.76 -11.07 -1.84
N HIS A 43 2.88 -12.00 -1.51
CA HIS A 43 1.57 -11.69 -0.93
C HIS A 43 1.63 -11.43 0.59
N TRP A 44 2.58 -12.06 1.29
CA TRP A 44 2.64 -12.07 2.75
C TRP A 44 3.66 -11.05 3.26
N LEU A 45 3.37 -9.76 3.11
CA LEU A 45 4.32 -8.67 3.35
C LEU A 45 4.92 -8.64 4.76
N MET A 46 4.16 -9.04 5.77
CA MET A 46 4.60 -9.03 7.17
C MET A 46 5.54 -10.20 7.48
N GLU A 47 5.43 -11.30 6.75
CA GLU A 47 6.28 -12.49 6.88
C GLU A 47 7.51 -12.39 5.97
N GLU A 48 7.33 -11.90 4.75
CA GLU A 48 8.37 -11.89 3.71
C GLU A 48 9.31 -10.68 3.83
N ALA A 49 8.80 -9.54 4.32
CA ALA A 49 9.57 -8.30 4.45
C ALA A 49 9.11 -7.44 5.66
N PRO A 50 9.12 -7.99 6.90
CA PRO A 50 8.57 -7.31 8.08
C PRO A 50 9.17 -5.92 8.30
N THR A 51 10.49 -5.76 8.19
CA THR A 51 11.18 -4.50 8.46
C THR A 51 10.72 -3.39 7.51
N GLN A 52 10.64 -3.69 6.22
CA GLN A 52 10.23 -2.74 5.18
C GLN A 52 8.74 -2.39 5.32
N THR A 53 7.91 -3.39 5.56
CA THR A 53 6.46 -3.21 5.73
C THR A 53 6.16 -2.37 6.98
N ILE A 54 6.79 -2.67 8.13
CA ILE A 54 6.64 -1.89 9.36
C ILE A 54 7.09 -0.44 9.15
N ARG A 55 8.21 -0.23 8.44
CA ARG A 55 8.70 1.12 8.13
C ARG A 55 7.68 1.89 7.29
N ALA A 56 7.17 1.30 6.21
CA ALA A 56 6.17 1.94 5.36
C ALA A 56 4.91 2.35 6.14
N ILE A 57 4.45 1.49 7.04
CA ILE A 57 3.29 1.77 7.91
C ILE A 57 3.60 2.91 8.89
N ARG A 58 4.75 2.88 9.56
CA ARG A 58 5.15 3.92 10.52
C ARG A 58 5.32 5.28 9.85
N ASP A 59 6.01 5.32 8.71
CA ASP A 59 6.25 6.54 7.94
C ASP A 59 4.93 7.16 7.47
N PHE A 60 3.92 6.35 7.16
CA PHE A 60 2.59 6.85 6.77
C PHE A 60 1.77 7.38 7.95
N ILE A 61 1.79 6.69 9.09
CA ILE A 61 1.04 7.11 10.29
C ILE A 61 1.60 8.41 10.89
N ALA A 62 2.89 8.68 10.70
CA ALA A 62 3.56 9.87 11.22
C ALA A 62 3.36 11.15 10.38
N GLN A 63 2.58 11.09 9.28
CA GLN A 63 2.32 12.21 8.38
C GLN A 63 1.39 13.28 8.96
#